data_AF-A0A7C0WQ34-F1
#
_entry.id   AF-A0A7C0WQ34-F1
#
_cell.length_a   1.000
_cell.length_b   1.000
_cell.length_c   1.000
_cell.angle_alpha   90.00
_cell.angle_beta   90.00
_cell.angle_gamma   90.00
#
_symmetry.space_group_name_H-M   'P 1'
#
loop_
_entity.id
_entity.type
_entity.pdbx_description
1 polymer ?
#
loop_
_entity_poly.entity_id
_entity_poly.type
_entity_poly.pdbx_seq_one_letter_code
_entity_poly.pdbx_strand_id
1 'polypeptide(L)'
;TFYTTENEILQAWPVPRGTLAPDAAGRIHSDMREGFVAVDVVSARDLIRYGSFAEARQHGCLRREGKHYEIREGDVCRFHFH
;
A
#
# COMPACT_ATOMS: atom_id res chain seq x y z
N THR A 1 0.91 3.29 -10.73
CA THR A 1 1.05 1.88 -10.30
C THR A 1 1.49 1.84 -8.87
N PHE A 2 0.88 0.97 -8.06
CA PHE A 2 1.33 0.65 -6.70
C PHE A 2 1.71 -0.82 -6.61
N TYR A 3 2.34 -1.20 -5.51
CA TYR A 3 2.85 -2.55 -5.28
C TYR A 3 2.32 -3.14 -3.98
N THR A 4 2.17 -4.45 -3.95
CA THR A 4 1.87 -5.22 -2.73
C THR A 4 2.90 -6.31 -2.55
N THR A 5 3.22 -6.62 -1.30
CA THR A 5 4.11 -7.73 -0.95
C THR A 5 3.39 -8.65 0.02
N GLU A 6 3.20 -9.91 -0.36
CA GLU A 6 2.62 -10.94 0.51
C GLU A 6 3.31 -12.27 0.25
N ASN A 7 3.75 -12.96 1.31
CA ASN A 7 4.40 -14.28 1.23
C ASN A 7 5.50 -14.37 0.15
N GLU A 8 6.41 -13.38 0.12
CA GLU A 8 7.51 -13.26 -0.86
C GLU A 8 7.09 -12.96 -2.31
N ILE A 9 5.78 -12.80 -2.57
CA ILE A 9 5.26 -12.42 -3.87
C ILE A 9 5.13 -10.89 -3.91
N LEU A 10 5.76 -10.28 -4.92
CA LEU A 10 5.59 -8.88 -5.28
C LEU A 10 4.62 -8.78 -6.47
N GLN A 11 3.55 -8.01 -6.33
CA GLN A 11 2.63 -7.72 -7.43
C GLN A 11 2.53 -6.22 -7.68
N ALA A 12 2.32 -5.86 -8.96
CA ALA A 12 2.16 -4.50 -9.42
C ALA A 12 0.72 -4.27 -9.91
N TRP A 13 0.11 -3.18 -9.45
CA TRP A 13 -1.28 -2.86 -9.72
C TRP A 13 -1.38 -1.48 -10.41
N PRO A 14 -1.67 -1.44 -11.71
CA PRO A 14 -1.91 -0.17 -12.40
C PRO A 14 -3.29 0.37 -12.01
N VAL A 15 -3.33 1.63 -11.58
CA VAL A 15 -4.56 2.35 -11.23
C VAL A 15 -4.51 3.77 -11.80
N PRO A 16 -5.66 4.37 -12.15
CA PRO A 16 -5.72 5.78 -12.53
C PRO A 16 -5.20 6.70 -11.43
N ARG A 17 -4.68 7.87 -11.81
CA ARG A 17 -4.32 8.93 -10.85
C ARG A 17 -5.55 9.34 -10.04
N GLY A 18 -5.37 9.58 -8.74
CA GLY A 18 -6.45 9.95 -7.83
C GLY A 18 -7.26 8.76 -7.31
N THR A 19 -6.86 7.51 -7.59
CA THR A 19 -7.50 6.34 -7.00
C THR A 19 -7.31 6.33 -5.49
N LEU A 20 -8.41 6.24 -4.74
CA LEU A 20 -8.39 6.19 -3.28
C LEU A 20 -7.98 4.81 -2.77
N ALA A 21 -7.42 4.76 -1.56
CA ALA A 21 -6.91 3.54 -0.94
C ALA A 21 -7.94 2.38 -0.89
N PRO A 22 -9.21 2.58 -0.52
CA PRO A 22 -10.21 1.50 -0.55
C PRO A 22 -10.47 0.97 -1.96
N ASP A 23 -10.51 1.84 -2.97
CA ASP A 23 -10.74 1.43 -4.36
C ASP A 23 -9.53 0.68 -4.92
N ALA A 24 -8.32 1.07 -4.52
CA ALA A 24 -7.10 0.34 -4.84
C ALA A 24 -7.06 -1.04 -4.18
N ALA A 25 -7.50 -1.16 -2.92
CA ALA A 25 -7.68 -2.46 -2.26
C ALA A 25 -8.68 -3.34 -3.04
N GLY A 26 -9.77 -2.74 -3.51
CA GLY A 26 -10.78 -3.40 -4.35
C GLY A 26 -10.26 -3.94 -5.69
N ARG A 27 -9.15 -3.41 -6.21
CA ARG A 27 -8.50 -3.96 -7.41
C ARG A 27 -7.81 -5.29 -7.15
N ILE A 28 -7.39 -5.54 -5.91
CA ILE A 28 -6.78 -6.79 -5.48
C ILE A 28 -7.89 -7.82 -5.25
N HIS A 29 -8.89 -7.46 -4.44
CA HIS A 29 -10.06 -8.29 -4.18
C HIS A 29 -11.24 -7.44 -3.70
N SER A 30 -12.48 -7.78 -4.09
CA SER A 30 -13.68 -7.02 -3.70
C SER A 30 -13.85 -6.91 -2.18
N ASP A 31 -13.57 -7.98 -1.45
CA ASP A 31 -13.76 -8.05 0.01
C ASP A 31 -12.83 -7.07 0.74
N MET A 32 -11.64 -6.82 0.21
CA MET A 32 -10.70 -5.86 0.79
C MET A 32 -11.20 -4.42 0.68
N ARG A 33 -12.05 -4.11 -0.30
CA ARG A 33 -12.69 -2.79 -0.43
C ARG A 33 -13.74 -2.59 0.65
N GLU A 34 -14.64 -3.57 0.79
CA GLU A 34 -15.74 -3.52 1.74
C GLU A 34 -15.23 -3.57 3.18
N GLY A 35 -14.23 -4.41 3.44
CA GLY A 35 -13.58 -4.57 4.74
C GLY A 35 -12.49 -3.54 5.05
N PHE A 36 -12.22 -2.56 4.17
CA PHE A 36 -11.07 -1.67 4.32
C PHE A 36 -11.07 -0.91 5.66
N VAL A 37 -9.97 -1.04 6.39
CA VAL A 37 -9.71 -0.32 7.64
C VAL A 37 -8.69 0.80 7.40
N ALA A 38 -7.51 0.44 6.90
CA ALA A 38 -6.39 1.35 6.70
C ALA A 38 -5.39 0.77 5.69
N VAL A 39 -4.43 1.57 5.26
CA VAL A 39 -3.29 1.10 4.48
C VAL A 39 -1.99 1.60 5.09
N ASP A 40 -1.01 0.70 5.28
CA ASP A 40 0.36 1.11 5.53
C ASP A 40 1.04 1.36 4.18
N VAL A 41 1.66 2.52 4.01
CA VAL A 41 2.27 2.99 2.76
C VAL A 41 3.73 3.33 3.00
N VAL A 42 4.59 2.82 2.15
CA VAL A 42 6.00 3.18 2.06
C VAL A 42 6.36 3.39 0.59
N SER A 43 7.25 4.33 0.27
CA SER A 43 7.72 4.46 -1.11
C SER A 43 8.61 3.27 -1.48
N ALA A 44 8.55 2.80 -2.72
CA ALA A 44 9.44 1.74 -3.20
C ALA A 44 10.91 2.11 -3.00
N ARG A 45 11.26 3.39 -3.18
CA ARG A 45 12.61 3.91 -2.94
C ARG A 45 13.06 3.71 -1.50
N ASP A 46 12.21 4.04 -0.53
CA ASP A 46 12.55 3.89 0.89
C ASP A 46 12.57 2.42 1.30
N LEU A 47 11.65 1.61 0.77
CA LEU A 47 11.62 0.17 1.05
C LEU A 47 12.88 -0.53 0.52
N ILE A 48 13.36 -0.17 -0.68
CA ILE A 48 14.63 -0.67 -1.23
C ILE A 48 15.81 -0.17 -0.38
N ARG A 49 15.79 1.08 0.06
CA ARG A 49 16.87 1.68 0.87
C ARG A 49 17.03 1.01 2.23
N TYR A 50 15.92 0.72 2.91
CA TYR A 50 15.91 0.20 4.27
C TYR A 50 15.69 -1.32 4.34
N GLY A 51 15.38 -1.97 3.21
CA GLY A 51 15.29 -3.42 3.07
C GLY A 51 14.04 -4.08 3.65
N SER A 52 13.32 -3.44 4.58
CA SER A 52 12.09 -4.00 5.16
C SER A 52 11.10 -2.92 5.63
N PHE A 53 9.84 -3.31 5.79
CA PHE A 53 8.81 -2.46 6.41
C PHE A 53 9.15 -2.10 7.86
N ALA A 54 9.81 -3.01 8.59
CA ALA A 54 10.20 -2.79 9.98
C ALA A 54 11.27 -1.69 10.08
N GLU A 55 12.31 -1.78 9.26
CA GLU A 55 13.37 -0.76 9.19
C GLU A 55 12.84 0.57 8.65
N ALA A 56 12.05 0.54 7.56
CA ALA A 56 11.41 1.75 7.04
C ALA A 56 10.50 2.44 8.08
N ARG A 57 9.86 1.67 8.96
CA ARG A 57 9.11 2.22 10.10
C ARG A 57 10.01 2.88 11.14
N GLN A 58 11.14 2.26 11.50
CA GLN A 58 12.10 2.84 12.44
C GLN A 58 12.68 4.17 11.93
N HIS A 59 12.82 4.30 10.61
CA HIS A 59 13.25 5.53 9.94
C HIS A 59 12.12 6.55 9.66
N GLY A 60 10.89 6.27 10.10
CA GLY A 60 9.74 7.18 9.93
C GLY A 60 9.18 7.26 8.50
N CYS A 61 9.56 6.33 7.62
CA CYS A 61 9.09 6.29 6.23
C CYS A 61 7.78 5.52 6.05
N LEU A 62 7.44 4.62 6.98
CA LEU A 62 6.17 3.90 6.95
C LEU A 62 5.04 4.79 7.50
N ARG A 63 4.07 5.12 6.65
CA ARG A 63 2.88 5.88 7.04
C ARG A 63 1.66 4.98 7.13
N ARG A 64 0.74 5.31 8.03
CA ARG A 64 -0.59 4.68 8.08
C ARG A 64 -1.62 5.68 7.61
N GLU A 65 -2.35 5.32 6.58
CA GLU A 65 -3.26 6.18 5.86
C GLU A 65 -4.68 5.61 5.86
N GLY A 66 -5.67 6.49 5.81
CA GLY A 66 -7.09 6.15 5.87
C GLY A 66 -7.78 6.10 4.51
N LYS A 67 -9.12 6.08 4.55
CA LYS A 67 -10.00 5.93 3.36
C LYS A 67 -9.85 7.04 2.30
N HIS A 68 -9.39 8.23 2.71
CA HIS A 68 -9.24 9.38 1.83
C HIS A 68 -7.85 9.50 1.21
N TYR A 69 -6.96 8.54 1.46
CA TYR A 69 -5.63 8.57 0.89
C TYR A 69 -5.67 8.25 -0.61
N GLU A 70 -5.09 9.13 -1.41
CA GLU A 70 -4.86 8.89 -2.83
C GLU A 70 -3.56 8.11 -3.01
N ILE A 71 -3.66 6.93 -3.64
CA ILE A 71 -2.51 6.09 -3.96
C ILE A 71 -1.60 6.81 -4.96
N ARG A 72 -0.31 6.83 -4.65
CA ARG A 72 0.72 7.46 -5.47
C ARG A 72 1.50 6.42 -6.26
N GLU A 73 2.10 6.90 -7.33
CA GLU A 73 3.00 6.08 -8.13
C GLU A 73 4.22 5.66 -7.30
N GLY A 74 4.52 4.36 -7.30
CA GLY A 74 5.64 3.82 -6.54
C GLY A 74 5.34 3.52 -5.08
N ASP A 75 4.10 3.70 -4.63
CA ASP A 75 3.71 3.27 -3.29
C ASP A 75 3.76 1.73 -3.20
N VAL A 76 4.32 1.26 -2.09
CA VAL A 76 4.21 -0.13 -1.65
C VAL A 76 3.22 -0.14 -0.49
N CYS A 77 2.11 -0.83 -0.70
CA CYS A 77 0.93 -0.80 0.15
C CYS A 77 0.76 -2.13 0.87
N ARG A 78 0.46 -2.06 2.17
CA ARG A 78 -0.06 -3.18 2.95
C ARG A 78 -1.44 -2.80 3.50
N PHE A 79 -2.47 -3.40 2.94
CA PHE A 79 -3.86 -3.13 3.29
C PHE A 79 -4.26 -3.88 4.55
N HIS A 80 -4.99 -3.20 5.43
CA HIS A 80 -5.63 -3.76 6.61
C HIS A 80 -7.13 -3.79 6.36
N PHE A 81 -7.73 -4.97 6.48
CA PHE A 81 -9.16 -5.20 6.25
C PHE A 81 -9.68 -6.26 7.25
N HIS A 82 -10.99 -6.26 7.47
CA HIS A 82 -11.69 -7.23 8.32
C HIS A 82 -12.10 -8.49 7.55
#